data_AF-A0A7J7WP96-F1
#
_entry.id   AF-A0A7J7WP96-F1
#
_cell.length_a   1.000
_cell.length_b   1.000
_cell.length_c   1.000
_cell.angle_alpha   90.00
_cell.angle_beta   90.00
_cell.angle_gamma   90.00
#
_symmetry.space_group_name_H-M   'P 1'
#
loop_
_entity.id
_entity.type
_entity.pdbx_description
1 polymer ?
#
loop_
_entity_poly.entity_id
_entity_poly.type
_entity_poly.pdbx_seq_one_letter_code
_entity_poly.pdbx_strand_id
1 'polypeptide(L)'
;MSVLQNTYEKSQESLKQLQSDFYGKESELLAIRQDLKSVEEKFSLAQEDLITNRNQIGNQNKLIQELKTAKATLEQDAAKKEQQLKEQFKALQDVQKEKSLKEKELVNEKSKLADVEEITCRQEKEIAKLYEELKSHKQESTKEVTNLKDAKQLLIQQKLELQGKVDSLKAALEQEKRNQQTLKEQVKKEEDELKKEFIEKEAKLHSEIKEKEVGMKKHEENEAKLTMQITALNENLGTVKKEWQSSQRRVSELEKQTDDLRGEIAVLEATVQNNQDERRALLERCLKGEGEIEKLQTKVLELQRKLDNTTAAVQELGRENQSLQIKHTQALNRKWAEDNEVQNCMACGKGFSVTVRRHHCRQCGNIFCAECSAKNALTPSSKKPVRVCDACFNDLQG
;
A
#
# COMPACT_ATOMS: atom_id res chain seq x y z
N MET A 1 97.82 237.91 -133.06
CA MET A 1 97.88 238.17 -131.62
C MET A 1 96.72 237.50 -130.87
N SER A 2 95.51 238.05 -130.90
CA SER A 2 94.50 237.78 -129.88
C SER A 2 93.93 236.35 -129.76
N VAL A 3 93.24 235.91 -130.82
CA VAL A 3 92.06 235.05 -130.62
C VAL A 3 92.32 233.53 -130.82
N LEU A 4 93.47 233.14 -131.38
CA LEU A 4 93.79 231.72 -131.66
C LEU A 4 94.28 230.91 -130.43
N GLN A 5 94.85 231.57 -129.41
CA GLN A 5 95.31 230.92 -128.16
C GLN A 5 94.13 230.28 -127.39
N ASN A 6 92.91 230.84 -127.46
CA ASN A 6 91.77 230.38 -126.65
C ASN A 6 91.22 229.00 -127.13
N THR A 7 91.41 228.65 -128.40
CA THR A 7 90.97 227.35 -128.96
C THR A 7 91.87 226.19 -128.58
N TYR A 8 93.12 226.48 -128.17
CA TYR A 8 94.00 225.50 -127.55
C TYR A 8 93.42 224.99 -126.21
N GLU A 9 92.75 225.83 -125.42
CA GLU A 9 92.29 225.44 -124.06
C GLU A 9 90.96 224.66 -124.05
N LYS A 10 89.94 225.11 -124.78
CA LYS A 10 88.63 224.41 -124.79
C LYS A 10 88.66 223.02 -125.40
N SER A 11 89.50 222.81 -126.40
CA SER A 11 89.64 221.50 -127.05
C SER A 11 90.34 220.49 -126.12
N GLN A 12 91.30 220.97 -125.32
CA GLN A 12 92.03 220.14 -124.35
C GLN A 12 91.14 219.72 -123.18
N GLU A 13 90.22 220.60 -122.75
CA GLU A 13 89.29 220.34 -121.66
C GLU A 13 88.20 219.33 -122.05
N SER A 14 87.71 219.38 -123.30
CA SER A 14 86.75 218.38 -123.80
C SER A 14 87.34 216.97 -123.90
N LEU A 15 88.63 216.83 -124.24
CA LEU A 15 89.27 215.52 -124.36
C LEU A 15 89.48 214.86 -122.99
N LYS A 16 89.84 215.64 -121.95
CA LYS A 16 89.96 215.11 -120.58
C LYS A 16 88.63 214.61 -120.03
N GLN A 17 87.53 215.30 -120.37
CA GLN A 17 86.20 214.86 -119.96
C GLN A 17 85.84 213.50 -120.56
N LEU A 18 86.11 213.28 -121.85
CA LEU A 18 85.86 211.99 -122.49
C LEU A 18 86.68 210.83 -121.90
N GLN A 19 87.94 211.10 -121.50
CA GLN A 19 88.75 210.08 -120.83
C GLN A 19 88.18 209.67 -119.47
N SER A 20 87.64 210.63 -118.71
CA SER A 20 87.02 210.34 -117.41
C SER A 20 85.75 209.49 -117.58
N ASP A 21 84.92 209.79 -118.58
CA ASP A 21 83.68 209.06 -118.82
C ASP A 21 83.92 207.63 -119.32
N PHE A 22 84.97 207.40 -120.12
CA PHE A 22 85.33 206.06 -120.59
C PHE A 22 85.72 205.13 -119.42
N TYR A 23 86.54 205.62 -118.48
CA TYR A 23 86.91 204.85 -117.28
C TYR A 23 85.71 204.54 -116.37
N GLY A 24 84.75 205.47 -116.27
CA GLY A 24 83.51 205.22 -115.53
C GLY A 24 82.68 204.09 -116.16
N LYS A 25 82.53 204.08 -117.49
CA LYS A 25 81.77 203.06 -118.20
C LYS A 25 82.41 201.68 -118.21
N GLU A 26 83.74 201.60 -118.22
CA GLU A 26 84.45 200.32 -118.17
C GLU A 26 84.28 199.61 -116.81
N SER A 27 84.20 200.37 -115.71
CA SER A 27 83.97 199.85 -114.37
C SER A 27 82.56 199.26 -114.19
N GLU A 28 81.52 199.93 -114.74
CA GLU A 28 80.15 199.42 -114.71
C GLU A 28 80.01 198.08 -115.47
N LEU A 29 80.75 197.89 -116.56
CA LEU A 29 80.73 196.66 -117.36
C LEU A 29 81.35 195.48 -116.59
N LEU A 30 82.35 195.76 -115.76
CA LEU A 30 83.01 194.77 -114.90
C LEU A 30 82.09 194.30 -113.76
N ALA A 31 81.29 195.21 -113.18
CA ALA A 31 80.30 194.85 -112.17
C ALA A 31 79.19 193.94 -112.74
N ILE A 32 78.64 194.29 -113.91
CA ILE A 32 77.55 193.50 -114.54
C ILE A 32 78.01 192.10 -114.94
N ARG A 33 79.26 191.94 -115.39
CA ARG A 33 79.81 190.60 -115.69
C ARG A 33 79.94 189.71 -114.46
N GLN A 34 80.20 190.30 -113.31
CA GLN A 34 80.37 189.55 -112.06
C GLN A 34 79.01 189.10 -111.49
N ASP A 35 77.97 189.92 -111.65
CA ASP A 35 76.59 189.57 -111.29
C ASP A 35 76.01 188.47 -112.19
N LEU A 36 76.28 188.51 -113.50
CA LEU A 36 75.81 187.48 -114.44
C LEU A 36 76.35 186.09 -114.07
N LYS A 37 77.62 186.02 -113.68
CA LYS A 37 78.28 184.76 -113.27
C LYS A 37 77.69 184.17 -112.00
N SER A 38 77.24 185.01 -111.06
CA SER A 38 76.59 184.55 -109.82
C SER A 38 75.20 183.94 -110.08
N VAL A 39 74.47 184.45 -111.08
CA VAL A 39 73.14 183.94 -111.44
C VAL A 39 73.23 182.58 -112.14
N GLU A 40 74.23 182.39 -113.00
CA GLU A 40 74.46 181.11 -113.69
C GLU A 40 74.78 179.96 -112.72
N GLU A 41 75.59 180.19 -111.68
CA GLU A 41 75.90 179.15 -110.69
C GLU A 41 74.69 178.77 -109.82
N LYS A 42 73.84 179.75 -109.45
CA LYS A 42 72.59 179.48 -108.73
C LYS A 42 71.60 178.67 -109.55
N PHE A 43 71.58 178.86 -110.87
CA PHE A 43 70.74 178.06 -111.78
C PHE A 43 71.20 176.60 -111.85
N SER A 44 72.51 176.36 -111.88
CA SER A 44 73.06 174.99 -111.87
C SER A 44 72.70 174.22 -110.60
N LEU A 45 72.79 174.86 -109.42
CA LEU A 45 72.40 174.26 -108.14
C LEU A 45 70.91 173.90 -108.08
N ALA A 46 70.04 174.80 -108.56
CA ALA A 46 68.60 174.53 -108.62
C ALA A 46 68.25 173.39 -109.58
N GLN A 47 69.04 173.18 -110.63
CA GLN A 47 68.85 172.09 -111.58
C GLN A 47 69.25 170.72 -110.97
N GLU A 48 70.26 170.67 -110.11
CA GLU A 48 70.64 169.45 -109.37
C GLU A 48 69.57 169.06 -108.33
N ASP A 49 69.02 170.03 -107.58
CA ASP A 49 67.96 169.78 -106.58
C ASP A 49 66.66 169.22 -107.20
N LEU A 50 66.37 169.56 -108.45
CA LEU A 50 65.23 169.01 -109.18
C LEU A 50 65.42 167.53 -109.53
N ILE A 51 66.65 167.10 -109.81
CA ILE A 51 66.97 165.70 -110.16
C ILE A 51 66.88 164.81 -108.91
N THR A 52 67.40 165.27 -107.77
CA THR A 52 67.30 164.54 -106.48
C THR A 52 65.85 164.39 -106.03
N ASN A 53 65.03 165.44 -106.13
CA ASN A 53 63.60 165.37 -105.80
C ASN A 53 62.84 164.38 -106.71
N ARG A 54 63.15 164.35 -108.01
CA ARG A 54 62.52 163.41 -108.95
C ARG A 54 62.84 161.95 -108.60
N ASN A 55 64.05 161.67 -108.14
CA ASN A 55 64.45 160.33 -107.70
C ASN A 55 63.78 159.91 -106.38
N GLN A 56 63.60 160.83 -105.42
CA GLN A 56 62.88 160.54 -104.18
C GLN A 56 61.41 160.20 -104.41
N ILE A 57 60.72 160.90 -105.32
CA ILE A 57 59.33 160.61 -105.69
C ILE A 57 59.21 159.20 -106.30
N GLY A 58 60.17 158.80 -107.14
CA GLY A 58 60.22 157.45 -107.71
C GLY A 58 60.34 156.35 -106.65
N ASN A 59 61.17 156.56 -105.64
CA ASN A 59 61.34 155.61 -104.53
C ASN A 59 60.09 155.52 -103.63
N GLN A 60 59.45 156.65 -103.33
CA GLN A 60 58.21 156.63 -102.54
C GLN A 60 57.06 155.90 -103.26
N ASN A 61 56.96 156.04 -104.58
CA ASN A 61 55.97 155.30 -105.36
C ASN A 61 56.20 153.77 -105.34
N LYS A 62 57.46 153.34 -105.34
CA LYS A 62 57.81 151.90 -105.20
C LYS A 62 57.35 151.35 -103.85
N LEU A 63 57.59 152.09 -102.77
CA LEU A 63 57.20 151.72 -101.41
C LEU A 63 55.67 151.63 -101.23
N ILE A 64 54.92 152.56 -101.83
CA ILE A 64 53.44 152.54 -101.83
C ILE A 64 52.92 151.26 -102.50
N GLN A 65 53.56 150.81 -103.57
CA GLN A 65 53.15 149.62 -104.31
C GLN A 65 53.42 148.34 -103.51
N GLU A 66 54.56 148.26 -102.82
CA GLU A 66 54.90 147.16 -101.90
C GLU A 66 53.91 147.06 -100.72
N LEU A 67 53.53 148.20 -100.13
CA LEU A 67 52.54 148.25 -99.04
C LEU A 67 51.14 147.84 -99.51
N LYS A 68 50.74 148.18 -100.74
CA LYS A 68 49.46 147.71 -101.33
C LYS A 68 49.44 146.19 -101.48
N THR A 69 50.53 145.58 -101.96
CA THR A 69 50.63 144.12 -102.05
C THR A 69 50.60 143.47 -100.67
N ALA A 70 51.32 144.01 -99.68
CA ALA A 70 51.34 143.48 -98.31
C ALA A 70 49.94 143.53 -97.64
N LYS A 71 49.20 144.62 -97.85
CA LYS A 71 47.82 144.76 -97.36
C LYS A 71 46.90 143.68 -97.94
N ALA A 72 46.97 143.44 -99.26
CA ALA A 72 46.13 142.43 -99.91
C ALA A 72 46.41 141.01 -99.40
N THR A 73 47.67 140.67 -99.13
CA THR A 73 48.03 139.37 -98.52
C THR A 73 47.50 139.22 -97.09
N LEU A 74 47.57 140.27 -96.27
CA LEU A 74 47.06 140.23 -94.89
C LEU A 74 45.53 140.10 -94.84
N GLU A 75 44.81 140.79 -95.74
CA GLU A 75 43.35 140.65 -95.87
C GLU A 75 42.95 139.21 -96.28
N GLN A 76 43.72 138.58 -97.18
CA GLN A 76 43.50 137.18 -97.56
C GLN A 76 43.75 136.21 -96.40
N ASP A 77 44.81 136.44 -95.61
CA ASP A 77 45.13 135.58 -94.46
C ASP A 77 44.12 135.74 -93.31
N ALA A 78 43.63 136.95 -93.07
CA ALA A 78 42.54 137.20 -92.11
C ALA A 78 41.27 136.43 -92.49
N ALA A 79 40.86 136.46 -93.76
CA ALA A 79 39.70 135.71 -94.25
C ALA A 79 39.88 134.19 -94.11
N LYS A 80 41.08 133.65 -94.41
CA LYS A 80 41.39 132.23 -94.20
C LYS A 80 41.31 131.83 -92.73
N LYS A 81 41.82 132.67 -91.81
CA LYS A 81 41.77 132.41 -90.38
C LYS A 81 40.34 132.44 -89.83
N GLU A 82 39.53 133.37 -90.31
CA GLU A 82 38.11 133.45 -89.93
C GLU A 82 37.31 132.23 -90.40
N GLN A 83 37.62 131.70 -91.60
CA GLN A 83 37.03 130.47 -92.09
C GLN A 83 37.50 129.23 -91.29
N GLN A 84 38.79 129.13 -90.96
CA GLN A 84 39.31 128.07 -90.07
C GLN A 84 38.64 128.09 -88.69
N LEU A 85 38.39 129.28 -88.13
CA LEU A 85 37.75 129.42 -86.83
C LEU A 85 36.28 128.93 -86.87
N LYS A 86 35.54 129.23 -87.94
CA LYS A 86 34.17 128.73 -88.14
C LYS A 86 34.12 127.20 -88.27
N GLU A 87 35.06 126.62 -89.01
CA GLU A 87 35.16 125.16 -89.16
C GLU A 87 35.48 124.48 -87.81
N GLN A 88 36.41 125.03 -87.03
CA GLN A 88 36.72 124.51 -85.69
C GLN A 88 35.54 124.66 -84.72
N PHE A 89 34.81 125.77 -84.76
CA PHE A 89 33.64 125.96 -83.90
C PHE A 89 32.54 124.93 -84.21
N LYS A 90 32.31 124.64 -85.49
CA LYS A 90 31.35 123.61 -85.91
C LYS A 90 31.80 122.21 -85.47
N ALA A 91 33.07 121.86 -85.66
CA ALA A 91 33.61 120.58 -85.21
C ALA A 91 33.47 120.40 -83.68
N LEU A 92 33.72 121.45 -82.91
CA LEU A 92 33.60 121.41 -81.45
C LEU A 92 32.13 121.23 -81.01
N GLN A 93 31.19 121.85 -81.72
CA GLN A 93 29.76 121.68 -81.48
C GLN A 93 29.25 120.26 -81.81
N ASP A 94 29.79 119.64 -82.86
CA ASP A 94 29.46 118.27 -83.25
C ASP A 94 30.03 117.25 -82.25
N VAL A 95 31.27 117.43 -81.78
CA VAL A 95 31.87 116.61 -80.70
C VAL A 95 31.08 116.75 -79.39
N GLN A 96 30.61 117.96 -79.06
CA GLN A 96 29.78 118.19 -77.87
C GLN A 96 28.44 117.42 -77.94
N LYS A 97 27.81 117.37 -79.12
CA LYS A 97 26.59 116.58 -79.35
C LYS A 97 26.87 115.08 -79.23
N GLU A 98 27.94 114.59 -79.84
CA GLU A 98 28.34 113.19 -79.78
C GLU A 98 28.65 112.75 -78.35
N LYS A 99 29.36 113.58 -77.58
CA LYS A 99 29.60 113.36 -76.14
C LYS A 99 28.27 113.21 -75.38
N SER A 100 27.30 114.10 -75.61
CA SER A 100 26.01 114.02 -74.92
C SER A 100 25.20 112.77 -75.28
N LEU A 101 25.33 112.27 -76.52
CA LEU A 101 24.71 111.01 -76.95
C LEU A 101 25.40 109.82 -76.27
N LYS A 102 26.73 109.77 -76.24
CA LYS A 102 27.50 108.70 -75.59
C LYS A 102 27.29 108.66 -74.08
N GLU A 103 27.13 109.81 -73.42
CA GLU A 103 26.77 109.87 -72.00
C GLU A 103 25.39 109.27 -71.72
N LYS A 104 24.40 109.53 -72.60
CA LYS A 104 23.07 108.91 -72.50
C LYS A 104 23.11 107.40 -72.73
N GLU A 105 23.85 106.95 -73.74
CA GLU A 105 24.06 105.51 -74.01
C GLU A 105 24.73 104.82 -72.81
N LEU A 106 25.75 105.44 -72.21
CA LEU A 106 26.45 104.90 -71.05
C LEU A 106 25.53 104.78 -69.82
N VAL A 107 24.66 105.77 -69.58
CA VAL A 107 23.67 105.69 -68.50
C VAL A 107 22.67 104.56 -68.74
N ASN A 108 22.21 104.39 -69.99
CA ASN A 108 21.30 103.30 -70.34
C ASN A 108 21.95 101.92 -70.16
N GLU A 109 23.19 101.74 -70.60
CA GLU A 109 23.92 100.47 -70.41
C GLU A 109 24.22 100.18 -68.94
N LYS A 110 24.51 101.21 -68.13
CA LYS A 110 24.64 101.04 -66.66
C LYS A 110 23.33 100.59 -66.01
N SER A 111 22.19 101.10 -66.47
CA SER A 111 20.87 100.65 -65.99
C SER A 111 20.62 99.19 -66.33
N LYS A 112 20.88 98.78 -67.57
CA LYS A 112 20.72 97.37 -67.98
C LYS A 112 21.65 96.43 -67.22
N LEU A 113 22.89 96.84 -66.95
CA LEU A 113 23.83 96.05 -66.16
C LEU A 113 23.31 95.84 -64.73
N ALA A 114 22.78 96.89 -64.10
CA ALA A 114 22.17 96.79 -62.77
C ALA A 114 20.97 95.83 -62.74
N ASP A 115 20.11 95.86 -63.77
CA ASP A 115 18.98 94.94 -63.90
C ASP A 115 19.46 93.48 -64.03
N VAL A 116 20.52 93.23 -64.81
CA VAL A 116 21.11 91.90 -64.99
C VAL A 116 21.77 91.40 -63.70
N GLU A 117 22.48 92.26 -62.97
CA GLU A 117 23.06 91.94 -61.67
C GLU A 117 21.97 91.58 -60.64
N GLU A 118 20.84 92.30 -60.63
CA GLU A 118 19.72 91.99 -59.75
C GLU A 118 19.07 90.64 -60.10
N ILE A 119 18.86 90.35 -61.38
CA ILE A 119 18.33 89.06 -61.85
C ILE A 119 19.28 87.92 -61.48
N THR A 120 20.59 88.13 -61.67
CA THR A 120 21.62 87.14 -61.33
C THR A 120 21.59 86.84 -59.83
N CYS A 121 21.55 87.88 -58.99
CA CYS A 121 21.46 87.71 -57.53
C CYS A 121 20.18 86.97 -57.10
N ARG A 122 19.03 87.22 -57.77
CA ARG A 122 17.79 86.47 -57.49
C ARG A 122 17.91 85.01 -57.90
N GLN A 123 18.47 84.72 -59.07
CA GLN A 123 18.65 83.35 -59.54
C GLN A 123 19.63 82.56 -58.67
N GLU A 124 20.73 83.18 -58.22
CA GLU A 124 21.66 82.56 -57.27
C GLU A 124 20.99 82.21 -55.94
N LYS A 125 20.14 83.10 -55.41
CA LYS A 125 19.34 82.83 -54.21
C LYS A 125 18.35 81.69 -54.40
N GLU A 126 17.67 81.64 -55.54
CA GLU A 126 16.72 80.57 -55.85
C GLU A 126 17.41 79.22 -56.04
N ILE A 127 18.57 79.21 -56.72
CA ILE A 127 19.42 78.01 -56.86
C ILE A 127 19.86 77.52 -55.48
N ALA A 128 20.36 78.42 -54.62
CA ALA A 128 20.78 78.04 -53.27
C ALA A 128 19.63 77.45 -52.44
N LYS A 129 18.42 78.03 -52.54
CA LYS A 129 17.21 77.54 -51.88
C LYS A 129 16.82 76.14 -52.38
N LEU A 130 16.73 75.96 -53.70
CA LEU A 130 16.40 74.67 -54.31
C LEU A 130 17.44 73.59 -53.99
N TYR A 131 18.73 73.95 -53.89
CA TYR A 131 19.77 73.03 -53.48
C TYR A 131 19.59 72.56 -52.02
N GLU A 132 19.23 73.45 -51.10
CA GLU A 132 19.03 73.07 -49.71
C GLU A 132 17.74 72.26 -49.53
N GLU A 133 16.66 72.59 -50.26
CA GLU A 133 15.44 71.79 -50.32
C GLU A 133 15.71 70.38 -50.86
N LEU A 134 16.43 70.25 -51.98
CA LEU A 134 16.82 68.97 -52.55
C LEU A 134 17.67 68.13 -51.58
N LYS A 135 18.60 68.78 -50.87
CA LYS A 135 19.45 68.13 -49.87
C LYS A 135 18.63 67.63 -48.67
N SER A 136 17.68 68.43 -48.18
CA SER A 136 16.75 68.03 -47.11
C SER A 136 15.90 66.83 -47.55
N HIS A 137 15.27 66.93 -48.72
CA HIS A 137 14.42 65.87 -49.26
C HIS A 137 15.20 64.56 -49.50
N LYS A 138 16.44 64.67 -49.99
CA LYS A 138 17.34 63.52 -50.15
C LYS A 138 17.69 62.88 -48.81
N GLN A 139 17.97 63.67 -47.77
CA GLN A 139 18.24 63.15 -46.42
C GLN A 139 17.01 62.46 -45.81
N GLU A 140 15.83 63.04 -46.00
CA GLU A 140 14.57 62.47 -45.48
C GLU A 140 14.22 61.16 -46.19
N SER A 141 14.31 61.13 -47.52
CA SER A 141 14.11 59.90 -48.30
C SER A 141 15.15 58.81 -47.98
N THR A 142 16.42 59.17 -47.74
CA THR A 142 17.42 58.17 -47.31
C THR A 142 17.11 57.62 -45.91
N LYS A 143 16.71 58.47 -44.96
CA LYS A 143 16.27 58.04 -43.62
C LYS A 143 15.06 57.10 -43.70
N GLU A 144 14.09 57.42 -44.55
CA GLU A 144 12.89 56.60 -44.71
C GLU A 144 13.23 55.23 -45.33
N VAL A 145 14.10 55.21 -46.35
CA VAL A 145 14.59 53.95 -46.95
C VAL A 145 15.38 53.11 -45.94
N THR A 146 16.21 53.72 -45.09
CA THR A 146 16.91 52.98 -44.02
C THR A 146 15.94 52.42 -42.99
N ASN A 147 14.97 53.21 -42.54
CA ASN A 147 13.96 52.77 -41.57
C ASN A 147 13.12 51.61 -42.14
N LEU A 148 12.73 51.67 -43.40
CA LEU A 148 11.99 50.59 -44.07
C LEU A 148 12.83 49.32 -44.25
N LYS A 149 14.14 49.46 -44.51
CA LYS A 149 15.06 48.30 -44.55
C LYS A 149 15.19 47.64 -43.17
N ASP A 150 15.35 48.43 -42.12
CA ASP A 150 15.47 47.93 -40.75
C ASP A 150 14.16 47.26 -40.29
N ALA A 151 13.01 47.88 -40.58
CA ALA A 151 11.70 47.29 -40.33
C ALA A 151 11.50 45.97 -41.08
N LYS A 152 11.90 45.90 -42.36
CA LYS A 152 11.87 44.65 -43.14
C LYS A 152 12.75 43.58 -42.52
N GLN A 153 13.95 43.92 -42.05
CA GLN A 153 14.88 42.98 -41.43
C GLN A 153 14.31 42.42 -40.12
N LEU A 154 13.72 43.29 -39.29
CA LEU A 154 13.00 42.90 -38.07
C LEU A 154 11.83 41.95 -38.36
N LEU A 155 11.02 42.24 -39.38
CA LEU A 155 9.91 41.36 -39.79
C LEU A 155 10.39 39.99 -40.28
N ILE A 156 11.52 39.94 -41.01
CA ILE A 156 12.13 38.66 -41.41
C ILE A 156 12.59 37.88 -40.19
N GLN A 157 13.24 38.54 -39.22
CA GLN A 157 13.72 37.90 -38.01
C GLN A 157 12.56 37.36 -37.16
N GLN A 158 11.51 38.17 -36.96
CA GLN A 158 10.28 37.73 -36.27
C GLN A 158 9.60 36.56 -36.99
N LYS A 159 9.55 36.59 -38.33
CA LYS A 159 9.00 35.46 -39.12
C LYS A 159 9.81 34.19 -38.91
N LEU A 160 11.14 34.27 -38.91
CA LEU A 160 12.01 33.09 -38.69
C LEU A 160 11.85 32.55 -37.27
N GLU A 161 11.77 33.40 -36.25
CA GLU A 161 11.49 32.98 -34.87
C GLU A 161 10.13 32.32 -34.72
N LEU A 162 9.08 32.91 -35.29
CA LEU A 162 7.73 32.32 -35.27
C LEU A 162 7.70 31.00 -36.03
N GLN A 163 8.39 30.90 -37.16
CA GLN A 163 8.51 29.67 -37.92
C GLN A 163 9.20 28.58 -37.09
N GLY A 164 10.32 28.90 -36.42
CA GLY A 164 11.00 27.97 -35.53
C GLY A 164 10.12 27.51 -34.35
N LYS A 165 9.33 28.42 -33.77
CA LYS A 165 8.34 28.07 -32.73
C LYS A 165 7.25 27.14 -33.26
N VAL A 166 6.70 27.41 -34.44
CA VAL A 166 5.68 26.57 -35.09
C VAL A 166 6.23 25.17 -35.35
N ASP A 167 7.43 25.06 -35.89
CA ASP A 167 8.04 23.77 -36.22
C ASP A 167 8.37 22.98 -34.94
N SER A 168 8.83 23.65 -33.89
CA SER A 168 9.03 23.04 -32.57
C SER A 168 7.73 22.53 -31.95
N LEU A 169 6.65 23.33 -32.02
CA LEU A 169 5.33 22.93 -31.52
C LEU A 169 4.74 21.76 -32.32
N LYS A 170 4.93 21.72 -33.64
CA LYS A 170 4.53 20.59 -34.48
C LYS A 170 5.28 19.32 -34.09
N ALA A 171 6.60 19.41 -33.89
CA ALA A 171 7.40 18.27 -33.46
C ALA A 171 6.95 17.75 -32.08
N ALA A 172 6.71 18.66 -31.13
CA ALA A 172 6.18 18.31 -29.81
C ALA A 172 4.80 17.65 -29.89
N LEU A 173 3.90 18.18 -30.73
CA LEU A 173 2.57 17.60 -30.93
C LEU A 173 2.64 16.19 -31.52
N GLU A 174 3.48 15.96 -32.53
CA GLU A 174 3.65 14.62 -33.11
C GLU A 174 4.29 13.64 -32.13
N GLN A 175 5.24 14.10 -31.31
CA GLN A 175 5.78 13.29 -30.23
C GLN A 175 4.70 12.91 -29.22
N GLU A 176 3.84 13.86 -28.82
CA GLU A 176 2.78 13.61 -27.84
C GLU A 176 1.70 12.67 -28.39
N LYS A 177 1.37 12.77 -29.69
CA LYS A 177 0.50 11.79 -30.35
C LYS A 177 1.08 10.38 -30.31
N ARG A 178 2.39 10.22 -30.56
CA ARG A 178 3.07 8.91 -30.46
C ARG A 178 3.09 8.38 -29.04
N ASN A 179 3.32 9.25 -28.05
CA ASN A 179 3.24 8.89 -26.63
C ASN A 179 1.82 8.43 -26.28
N GLN A 180 0.79 9.17 -26.70
CA GLN A 180 -0.61 8.82 -26.47
C GLN A 180 -0.98 7.48 -27.11
N GLN A 181 -0.49 7.21 -28.33
CA GLN A 181 -0.74 5.94 -29.01
C GLN A 181 -0.12 4.77 -28.24
N THR A 182 1.15 4.89 -27.85
CA THR A 182 1.86 3.88 -27.05
C THR A 182 1.15 3.64 -25.71
N LEU A 183 0.72 4.71 -25.03
CA LEU A 183 0.02 4.61 -23.75
C LEU A 183 -1.34 3.90 -23.92
N LYS A 184 -2.08 4.19 -24.99
CA LYS A 184 -3.34 3.49 -25.29
C LYS A 184 -3.13 1.99 -25.53
N GLU A 185 -2.06 1.63 -26.24
CA GLU A 185 -1.72 0.22 -26.48
C GLU A 185 -1.31 -0.49 -25.18
N GLN A 186 -0.56 0.17 -24.32
CA GLN A 186 -0.19 -0.34 -22.99
C GLN A 186 -1.42 -0.54 -22.10
N VAL A 187 -2.28 0.47 -21.99
CA VAL A 187 -3.53 0.38 -21.20
C VAL A 187 -4.42 -0.74 -21.72
N LYS A 188 -4.58 -0.88 -23.04
CA LYS A 188 -5.37 -1.97 -23.62
C LYS A 188 -4.78 -3.34 -23.29
N LYS A 189 -3.45 -3.48 -23.35
CA LYS A 189 -2.76 -4.73 -23.00
C LYS A 189 -2.96 -5.09 -21.53
N GLU A 190 -2.80 -4.12 -20.62
CA GLU A 190 -3.06 -4.31 -19.19
C GLU A 190 -4.53 -4.66 -18.92
N GLU A 191 -5.47 -4.02 -19.63
CA GLU A 191 -6.90 -4.32 -19.53
C GLU A 191 -7.20 -5.76 -19.98
N ASP A 192 -6.60 -6.22 -21.08
CA ASP A 192 -6.76 -7.58 -21.58
C ASP A 192 -6.11 -8.62 -20.65
N GLU A 193 -4.95 -8.31 -20.06
CA GLU A 193 -4.29 -9.16 -19.05
C GLU A 193 -5.15 -9.27 -17.78
N LEU A 194 -5.67 -8.16 -17.27
CA LEU A 194 -6.56 -8.13 -16.10
C LEU A 194 -7.87 -8.90 -16.36
N LYS A 195 -8.46 -8.77 -17.56
CA LYS A 195 -9.64 -9.57 -17.93
C LYS A 195 -9.34 -11.06 -17.94
N LYS A 196 -8.17 -11.45 -18.46
CA LYS A 196 -7.75 -12.86 -18.45
C LYS A 196 -7.56 -13.38 -17.03
N GLU A 197 -6.86 -12.63 -16.17
CA GLU A 197 -6.69 -12.99 -14.76
C GLU A 197 -8.04 -13.09 -14.02
N PHE A 198 -8.96 -12.18 -14.32
CA PHE A 198 -10.30 -12.18 -13.73
C PHE A 198 -11.05 -13.47 -14.08
N ILE A 199 -11.08 -13.85 -15.36
CA ILE A 199 -11.72 -15.09 -15.83
C ILE A 199 -11.07 -16.33 -15.18
N GLU A 200 -9.73 -16.36 -15.08
CA GLU A 200 -9.02 -17.47 -14.45
C GLU A 200 -9.34 -17.59 -12.94
N LYS A 201 -9.40 -16.46 -12.23
CA LYS A 201 -9.78 -16.41 -10.80
C LYS A 201 -11.24 -16.82 -10.60
N GLU A 202 -12.13 -16.34 -11.46
CA GLU A 202 -13.56 -16.68 -11.43
C GLU A 202 -13.78 -18.18 -11.66
N ALA A 203 -13.06 -18.78 -12.62
CA ALA A 203 -13.11 -20.21 -12.88
C ALA A 203 -12.59 -21.05 -11.70
N LYS A 204 -11.47 -20.63 -11.08
CA LYS A 204 -10.93 -21.27 -9.87
C LYS A 204 -11.94 -21.21 -8.71
N LEU A 205 -12.52 -20.04 -8.47
CA LEU A 205 -13.51 -19.86 -7.42
C LEU A 205 -14.73 -20.76 -7.63
N HIS A 206 -15.25 -20.86 -8.86
CA HIS A 206 -16.34 -21.78 -9.17
C HIS A 206 -15.97 -23.25 -8.94
N SER A 207 -14.74 -23.66 -9.25
CA SER A 207 -14.25 -25.02 -8.98
C SER A 207 -14.18 -25.29 -7.47
N GLU A 208 -13.63 -24.37 -6.69
CA GLU A 208 -13.54 -24.48 -5.23
C GLU A 208 -14.92 -24.54 -4.55
N ILE A 209 -15.87 -23.72 -5.01
CA ILE A 209 -17.26 -23.76 -4.53
C ILE A 209 -17.86 -25.14 -4.79
N LYS A 210 -17.71 -25.68 -6.01
CA LYS A 210 -18.24 -26.99 -6.38
C LYS A 210 -17.62 -28.12 -5.56
N GLU A 211 -16.31 -28.08 -5.32
CA GLU A 211 -15.63 -29.04 -4.45
C GLU A 211 -16.14 -28.97 -3.00
N LYS A 212 -16.35 -27.77 -2.47
CA LYS A 212 -16.93 -27.58 -1.13
C LYS A 212 -18.36 -28.08 -1.05
N GLU A 213 -19.20 -27.85 -2.05
CA GLU A 213 -20.58 -28.35 -2.09
C GLU A 213 -20.63 -29.88 -2.09
N VAL A 214 -19.76 -30.54 -2.86
CA VAL A 214 -19.63 -32.00 -2.86
C VAL A 214 -19.16 -32.50 -1.49
N GLY A 215 -18.19 -31.80 -0.88
CA GLY A 215 -17.71 -32.10 0.47
C GLY A 215 -18.81 -31.99 1.53
N MET A 216 -19.61 -30.92 1.48
CA MET A 216 -20.74 -30.70 2.39
C MET A 216 -21.79 -31.81 2.28
N LYS A 217 -22.20 -32.18 1.07
CA LYS A 217 -23.15 -33.29 0.86
C LYS A 217 -22.65 -34.60 1.46
N LYS A 218 -21.37 -34.92 1.27
CA LYS A 218 -20.75 -36.12 1.86
C LYS A 218 -20.70 -36.04 3.39
N HIS A 219 -20.47 -34.85 3.94
CA HIS A 219 -20.52 -34.65 5.39
C HIS A 219 -21.93 -34.87 5.94
N GLU A 220 -22.95 -34.27 5.32
CA GLU A 220 -24.37 -34.45 5.70
C GLU A 220 -24.79 -35.92 5.64
N GLU A 221 -24.39 -36.66 4.60
CA GLU A 221 -24.65 -38.10 4.50
C GLU A 221 -23.99 -38.90 5.62
N ASN A 222 -22.75 -38.56 6.00
CA ASN A 222 -22.05 -39.23 7.09
C ASN A 222 -22.67 -38.90 8.45
N GLU A 223 -23.06 -37.64 8.67
CA GLU A 223 -23.74 -37.19 9.88
C GLU A 223 -25.09 -37.89 10.04
N ALA A 224 -25.87 -38.02 8.96
CA ALA A 224 -27.12 -38.79 8.97
C ALA A 224 -26.87 -40.27 9.32
N LYS A 225 -25.84 -40.90 8.75
CA LYS A 225 -25.48 -42.30 9.08
C LYS A 225 -25.10 -42.46 10.55
N LEU A 226 -24.26 -41.57 11.07
CA LEU A 226 -23.85 -41.60 12.48
C LEU A 226 -25.05 -41.37 13.41
N THR A 227 -25.93 -40.44 13.06
CA THR A 227 -27.17 -40.18 13.81
C THR A 227 -28.05 -41.42 13.85
N MET A 228 -28.25 -42.10 12.72
CA MET A 228 -28.99 -43.37 12.68
C MET A 228 -28.36 -44.45 13.55
N GLN A 229 -27.02 -44.59 13.54
CA GLN A 229 -26.31 -45.54 14.37
C GLN A 229 -26.47 -45.23 15.87
N ILE A 230 -26.37 -43.96 16.27
CA ILE A 230 -26.57 -43.53 17.65
C ILE A 230 -27.99 -43.86 18.10
N THR A 231 -29.01 -43.60 17.28
CA THR A 231 -30.40 -43.95 17.59
C THR A 231 -30.57 -45.45 17.80
N ALA A 232 -30.05 -46.27 16.88
CA ALA A 232 -30.12 -47.73 17.00
C ALA A 232 -29.39 -48.26 18.25
N LEU A 233 -28.20 -47.71 18.56
CA LEU A 233 -27.46 -48.06 19.78
C LEU A 233 -28.21 -47.67 21.05
N ASN A 234 -28.88 -46.51 21.06
CA ASN A 234 -29.70 -46.07 22.19
C ASN A 234 -30.91 -46.97 22.40
N GLU A 235 -31.58 -47.41 21.33
CA GLU A 235 -32.68 -48.38 21.39
C GLU A 235 -32.21 -49.74 21.92
N ASN A 236 -31.07 -50.23 21.44
CA ASN A 236 -30.45 -51.46 21.91
C ASN A 236 -30.07 -51.36 23.40
N LEU A 237 -29.44 -50.26 23.82
CA LEU A 237 -29.10 -50.00 25.21
C LEU A 237 -30.37 -49.94 26.08
N GLY A 238 -31.43 -49.31 25.60
CA GLY A 238 -32.73 -49.27 26.27
C GLY A 238 -33.33 -50.67 26.45
N THR A 239 -33.20 -51.54 25.46
CA THR A 239 -33.66 -52.93 25.51
C THR A 239 -32.86 -53.74 26.52
N VAL A 240 -31.53 -53.72 26.43
CA VAL A 240 -30.64 -54.42 27.37
C VAL A 240 -30.87 -53.93 28.81
N LYS A 241 -31.10 -52.63 29.01
CA LYS A 241 -31.42 -52.08 30.34
C LYS A 241 -32.72 -52.65 30.90
N LYS A 242 -33.76 -52.82 30.09
CA LYS A 242 -35.03 -53.43 30.51
C LYS A 242 -34.85 -54.92 30.85
N GLU A 243 -34.11 -55.65 30.02
CA GLU A 243 -33.80 -57.06 30.26
C GLU A 243 -33.01 -57.25 31.55
N TRP A 244 -31.97 -56.44 31.75
CA TRP A 244 -31.19 -56.43 32.99
C TRP A 244 -32.06 -56.15 34.21
N GLN A 245 -32.95 -55.15 34.16
CA GLN A 245 -33.90 -54.88 35.24
C GLN A 245 -34.85 -56.05 35.51
N SER A 246 -35.34 -56.71 34.46
CA SER A 246 -36.19 -57.90 34.59
C SER A 246 -35.44 -59.07 35.24
N SER A 247 -34.20 -59.30 34.80
CA SER A 247 -33.32 -60.33 35.38
C SER A 247 -33.02 -60.02 36.84
N GLN A 248 -32.76 -58.75 37.19
CA GLN A 248 -32.52 -58.31 38.55
C GLN A 248 -33.72 -58.58 39.45
N ARG A 249 -34.95 -58.26 39.02
CA ARG A 249 -36.17 -58.60 39.76
C ARG A 249 -36.31 -60.11 39.97
N ARG A 250 -35.95 -60.92 38.96
CA ARG A 250 -36.02 -62.38 39.06
C ARG A 250 -34.99 -62.94 40.04
N VAL A 251 -33.79 -62.36 40.11
CA VAL A 251 -32.80 -62.70 41.14
C VAL A 251 -33.37 -62.43 42.53
N SER A 252 -33.90 -61.23 42.77
CA SER A 252 -34.49 -60.89 44.08
C SER A 252 -35.65 -61.80 44.49
N GLU A 253 -36.48 -62.25 43.53
CA GLU A 253 -37.54 -63.22 43.80
C GLU A 253 -36.97 -64.60 44.15
N LEU A 254 -35.95 -65.07 43.42
CA LEU A 254 -35.29 -66.35 43.72
C LEU A 254 -34.55 -66.33 45.06
N GLU A 255 -33.95 -65.20 45.44
CA GLU A 255 -33.33 -65.01 46.75
C GLU A 255 -34.37 -65.16 47.86
N LYS A 256 -35.53 -64.50 47.72
CA LYS A 256 -36.63 -64.64 48.67
C LYS A 256 -37.12 -66.09 48.78
N GLN A 257 -37.31 -66.76 47.64
CA GLN A 257 -37.71 -68.18 47.64
C GLN A 257 -36.67 -69.08 48.31
N THR A 258 -35.38 -68.76 48.16
CA THR A 258 -34.29 -69.49 48.82
C THR A 258 -34.35 -69.31 50.33
N ASP A 259 -34.61 -68.08 50.81
CA ASP A 259 -34.76 -67.79 52.23
C ASP A 259 -36.00 -68.48 52.83
N ASP A 260 -37.13 -68.48 52.12
CA ASP A 260 -38.35 -69.17 52.53
C ASP A 260 -38.10 -70.69 52.67
N LEU A 261 -37.50 -71.33 51.65
CA LEU A 261 -37.15 -72.75 51.68
C LEU A 261 -36.14 -73.07 52.78
N ARG A 262 -35.19 -72.17 53.05
CA ARG A 262 -34.24 -72.34 54.15
C ARG A 262 -34.95 -72.32 55.51
N GLY A 263 -35.96 -71.47 55.66
CA GLY A 263 -36.84 -71.45 56.82
C GLY A 263 -37.61 -72.77 56.98
N GLU A 264 -38.21 -73.27 55.90
CA GLU A 264 -38.92 -74.57 55.91
C GLU A 264 -38.00 -75.73 56.29
N ILE A 265 -36.78 -75.78 55.73
CA ILE A 265 -35.77 -76.80 56.07
C ILE A 265 -35.46 -76.74 57.57
N ALA A 266 -35.20 -75.56 58.13
CA ALA A 266 -34.90 -75.42 59.55
C ALA A 266 -36.04 -75.92 60.46
N VAL A 267 -37.30 -75.66 60.08
CA VAL A 267 -38.48 -76.17 60.79
C VAL A 267 -38.57 -77.70 60.70
N LEU A 268 -38.35 -78.26 59.51
CA LEU A 268 -38.35 -79.71 59.31
C LEU A 268 -37.21 -80.40 60.08
N GLU A 269 -36.01 -79.82 60.08
CA GLU A 269 -34.87 -80.31 60.85
C GLU A 269 -35.16 -80.32 62.35
N ALA A 270 -35.73 -79.23 62.89
CA ALA A 270 -36.15 -79.16 64.28
C ALA A 270 -37.23 -80.21 64.61
N THR A 271 -38.17 -80.43 63.69
CA THR A 271 -39.23 -81.45 63.84
C THR A 271 -38.66 -82.87 63.84
N VAL A 272 -37.73 -83.16 62.92
CA VAL A 272 -37.02 -84.45 62.87
C VAL A 272 -36.23 -84.66 64.15
N GLN A 273 -35.52 -83.64 64.63
CA GLN A 273 -34.76 -83.70 65.88
C GLN A 273 -35.66 -84.01 67.07
N ASN A 274 -36.80 -83.30 67.20
CA ASN A 274 -37.78 -83.58 68.25
C ASN A 274 -38.32 -85.02 68.18
N ASN A 275 -38.70 -85.49 67.00
CA ASN A 275 -39.15 -86.88 66.81
C ASN A 275 -38.05 -87.91 67.14
N GLN A 276 -36.78 -87.60 66.84
CA GLN A 276 -35.67 -88.47 67.21
C GLN A 276 -35.43 -88.51 68.72
N ASP A 277 -35.57 -87.37 69.41
CA ASP A 277 -35.51 -87.29 70.87
C ASP A 277 -36.65 -88.09 71.52
N GLU A 278 -37.88 -87.95 71.02
CA GLU A 278 -39.03 -88.76 71.44
C GLU A 278 -38.81 -90.26 71.21
N ARG A 279 -38.32 -90.64 70.03
CA ARG A 279 -37.98 -92.04 69.73
C ARG A 279 -36.92 -92.57 70.68
N ARG A 280 -35.88 -91.79 70.99
CA ARG A 280 -34.83 -92.18 71.95
C ARG A 280 -35.42 -92.42 73.34
N ALA A 281 -36.30 -91.53 73.81
CA ALA A 281 -36.98 -91.69 75.10
C ALA A 281 -37.88 -92.93 75.14
N LEU A 282 -38.62 -93.21 74.07
CA LEU A 282 -39.46 -94.40 73.97
C LEU A 282 -38.64 -95.69 73.92
N LEU A 283 -37.54 -95.72 73.16
CA LEU A 283 -36.62 -96.87 73.12
C LEU A 283 -36.00 -97.14 74.48
N GLU A 284 -35.55 -96.10 75.19
CA GLU A 284 -35.02 -96.25 76.55
C GLU A 284 -36.07 -96.84 77.50
N ARG A 285 -37.34 -96.40 77.38
CA ARG A 285 -38.45 -96.98 78.15
C ARG A 285 -38.70 -98.45 77.80
N CYS A 286 -38.68 -98.82 76.52
CA CYS A 286 -38.84 -100.21 76.09
C CYS A 286 -37.70 -101.08 76.63
N LEU A 287 -36.45 -100.66 76.50
CA LEU A 287 -35.30 -101.41 77.02
C LEU A 287 -35.37 -101.62 78.54
N LYS A 288 -35.80 -100.59 79.29
CA LYS A 288 -36.05 -100.73 80.74
C LYS A 288 -37.15 -101.77 81.01
N GLY A 289 -38.27 -101.70 80.27
CA GLY A 289 -39.36 -102.66 80.39
C GLY A 289 -38.96 -104.09 80.04
N GLU A 290 -38.21 -104.29 78.96
CA GLU A 290 -37.68 -105.61 78.56
C GLU A 290 -36.75 -106.18 79.65
N GLY A 291 -35.86 -105.35 80.20
CA GLY A 291 -34.99 -105.76 81.31
C GLY A 291 -35.76 -106.08 82.60
N GLU A 292 -36.89 -105.41 82.87
CA GLU A 292 -37.79 -105.77 83.97
C GLU A 292 -38.51 -107.10 83.72
N ILE A 293 -38.98 -107.35 82.49
CA ILE A 293 -39.61 -108.61 82.10
C ILE A 293 -38.64 -109.78 82.28
N GLU A 294 -37.39 -109.65 81.82
CA GLU A 294 -36.38 -110.71 81.95
C GLU A 294 -36.08 -111.04 83.43
N LYS A 295 -36.01 -110.01 84.29
CA LYS A 295 -35.88 -110.19 85.75
C LYS A 295 -37.07 -110.94 86.33
N LEU A 296 -38.29 -110.57 85.94
CA LEU A 296 -39.51 -111.23 86.41
C LEU A 296 -39.60 -112.68 85.90
N GLN A 297 -39.23 -112.96 84.64
CA GLN A 297 -39.18 -114.32 84.09
C GLN A 297 -38.19 -115.19 84.87
N THR A 298 -36.99 -114.68 85.15
CA THR A 298 -36.01 -115.36 86.00
C THR A 298 -36.60 -115.65 87.39
N LYS A 299 -37.34 -114.69 87.95
CA LYS A 299 -37.98 -114.86 89.25
C LYS A 299 -39.10 -115.91 89.24
N VAL A 300 -39.91 -115.95 88.19
CA VAL A 300 -40.95 -116.97 88.01
C VAL A 300 -40.33 -118.35 87.92
N LEU A 301 -39.24 -118.53 87.14
CA LEU A 301 -38.53 -119.82 87.06
C LEU A 301 -37.94 -120.24 88.41
N GLU A 302 -37.38 -119.31 89.18
CA GLU A 302 -36.88 -119.57 90.54
C GLU A 302 -38.02 -120.05 91.47
N LEU A 303 -39.16 -119.38 91.43
CA LEU A 303 -40.35 -119.73 92.23
C LEU A 303 -40.96 -121.05 91.77
N GLN A 304 -41.00 -121.33 90.46
CA GLN A 304 -41.47 -122.61 89.92
C GLN A 304 -40.60 -123.76 90.43
N ARG A 305 -39.27 -123.63 90.37
CA ARG A 305 -38.36 -124.65 90.91
C ARG A 305 -38.57 -124.87 92.40
N LYS A 306 -38.79 -123.79 93.17
CA LYS A 306 -39.12 -123.89 94.59
C LYS A 306 -40.43 -124.64 94.82
N LEU A 307 -41.45 -124.34 94.02
CA LEU A 307 -42.76 -124.99 94.08
C LEU A 307 -42.67 -126.48 93.72
N ASP A 308 -41.92 -126.84 92.67
CA ASP A 308 -41.74 -128.23 92.25
C ASP A 308 -41.03 -129.03 93.35
N ASN A 309 -39.99 -128.46 93.96
CA ASN A 309 -39.27 -129.09 95.07
C ASN A 309 -40.17 -129.32 96.30
N THR A 310 -40.98 -128.32 96.70
CA THR A 310 -41.89 -128.48 97.84
C THR A 310 -43.07 -129.41 97.51
N THR A 311 -43.52 -129.42 96.25
CA THR A 311 -44.57 -130.34 95.78
C THR A 311 -44.08 -131.78 95.78
N ALA A 312 -42.85 -132.04 95.34
CA ALA A 312 -42.25 -133.37 95.42
C ALA A 312 -42.13 -133.84 96.88
N ALA A 313 -41.69 -132.95 97.78
CA ALA A 313 -41.60 -133.25 99.21
C ALA A 313 -42.98 -133.59 99.82
N VAL A 314 -44.03 -132.82 99.50
CA VAL A 314 -45.38 -133.10 100.04
C VAL A 314 -45.97 -134.39 99.47
N GLN A 315 -45.71 -134.73 98.20
CA GLN A 315 -46.13 -136.00 97.63
C GLN A 315 -45.45 -137.18 98.32
N GLU A 316 -44.17 -137.07 98.62
CA GLU A 316 -43.43 -138.14 99.31
C GLU A 316 -43.92 -138.33 100.74
N LEU A 317 -44.10 -137.23 101.48
CA LEU A 317 -44.74 -137.27 102.80
C LEU A 317 -46.15 -137.88 102.73
N GLY A 318 -46.91 -137.63 101.66
CA GLY A 318 -48.20 -138.26 101.41
C GLY A 318 -48.11 -139.79 101.24
N ARG A 319 -47.13 -140.28 100.46
CA ARG A 319 -46.88 -141.72 100.29
C ARG A 319 -46.43 -142.38 101.58
N GLU A 320 -45.51 -141.75 102.31
CA GLU A 320 -45.04 -142.22 103.61
C GLU A 320 -46.20 -142.30 104.61
N ASN A 321 -47.06 -141.26 104.67
CA ASN A 321 -48.24 -141.26 105.54
C ASN A 321 -49.19 -142.41 105.21
N GLN A 322 -49.48 -142.65 103.92
CA GLN A 322 -50.32 -143.78 103.50
C GLN A 322 -49.68 -145.13 103.88
N SER A 323 -48.37 -145.30 103.65
CA SER A 323 -47.63 -146.50 104.05
C SER A 323 -47.71 -146.76 105.55
N LEU A 324 -47.56 -145.71 106.35
CA LEU A 324 -47.71 -145.77 107.81
C LEU A 324 -49.14 -146.15 108.22
N GLN A 325 -50.18 -145.58 107.59
CA GLN A 325 -51.57 -145.96 107.86
C GLN A 325 -51.86 -147.42 107.52
N ILE A 326 -51.33 -147.94 106.40
CA ILE A 326 -51.47 -149.35 106.03
C ILE A 326 -50.81 -150.25 107.07
N LYS A 327 -49.55 -149.96 107.44
CA LYS A 327 -48.81 -150.72 108.47
C LYS A 327 -49.54 -150.69 109.81
N HIS A 328 -50.07 -149.54 110.21
CA HIS A 328 -50.87 -149.39 111.43
C HIS A 328 -52.15 -150.25 111.37
N THR A 329 -52.88 -150.23 110.26
CA THR A 329 -54.10 -151.03 110.06
C THR A 329 -53.80 -152.54 110.09
N GLN A 330 -52.72 -152.97 109.44
CA GLN A 330 -52.27 -154.37 109.49
C GLN A 330 -51.88 -154.78 110.91
N ALA A 331 -51.28 -153.89 111.71
CA ALA A 331 -50.97 -154.16 113.10
C ALA A 331 -52.23 -154.35 113.97
N LEU A 332 -53.30 -153.57 113.73
CA LEU A 332 -54.57 -153.69 114.46
C LEU A 332 -55.33 -154.99 114.12
N ASN A 333 -55.18 -155.52 112.92
CA ASN A 333 -55.89 -156.74 112.47
C ASN A 333 -55.19 -158.06 112.86
N ARG A 334 -54.12 -158.00 113.66
CA ARG A 334 -53.42 -159.19 114.16
C ARG A 334 -54.35 -159.98 115.10
N LYS A 335 -54.59 -161.24 114.78
CA LYS A 335 -55.42 -162.17 115.57
C LYS A 335 -54.59 -163.36 116.01
N TRP A 336 -55.00 -163.99 117.10
CA TRP A 336 -54.42 -165.26 117.54
C TRP A 336 -54.76 -166.34 116.52
N ALA A 337 -53.77 -166.82 115.77
CA ALA A 337 -53.99 -167.79 114.71
C ALA A 337 -54.37 -169.16 115.31
N GLU A 338 -55.30 -169.86 114.65
CA GLU A 338 -55.73 -171.17 115.09
C GLU A 338 -54.72 -172.24 114.66
N ASP A 339 -54.36 -173.16 115.57
CA ASP A 339 -53.31 -174.16 115.32
C ASP A 339 -53.59 -175.05 114.10
N ASN A 340 -54.86 -175.30 113.79
CA ASN A 340 -55.27 -176.15 112.68
C ASN A 340 -55.14 -175.46 111.32
N GLU A 341 -55.14 -174.13 111.27
CA GLU A 341 -55.01 -173.36 110.03
C GLU A 341 -53.55 -173.20 109.61
N VAL A 342 -52.61 -173.39 110.54
CA VAL A 342 -51.19 -173.14 110.28
C VAL A 342 -50.40 -174.45 110.29
N GLN A 343 -50.00 -174.90 109.10
CA GLN A 343 -49.22 -176.13 108.93
C GLN A 343 -47.70 -175.89 108.94
N ASN A 344 -47.27 -174.64 108.80
CA ASN A 344 -45.87 -174.25 108.69
C ASN A 344 -45.57 -173.02 109.55
N CYS A 345 -44.37 -172.94 110.11
CA CYS A 345 -43.89 -171.75 110.81
C CYS A 345 -44.02 -170.50 109.93
N MET A 346 -44.74 -169.47 110.40
CA MET A 346 -45.02 -168.25 109.63
C MET A 346 -43.81 -167.31 109.43
N ALA A 347 -42.62 -167.68 109.92
CA ALA A 347 -41.37 -166.97 109.63
C ALA A 347 -40.49 -167.75 108.64
N CYS A 348 -40.15 -169.01 108.97
CA CYS A 348 -39.18 -169.80 108.21
C CYS A 348 -39.83 -170.90 107.33
N GLY A 349 -41.15 -171.08 107.38
CA GLY A 349 -41.87 -172.08 106.59
C GLY A 349 -41.71 -173.54 107.04
N LYS A 350 -40.97 -173.81 108.12
CA LYS A 350 -40.77 -175.19 108.64
C LYS A 350 -42.11 -175.84 109.03
N GLY A 351 -42.40 -177.03 108.50
CA GLY A 351 -43.64 -177.76 108.76
C GLY A 351 -43.77 -178.23 110.21
N PHE A 352 -44.97 -178.11 110.79
CA PHE A 352 -45.27 -178.61 112.12
C PHE A 352 -45.53 -180.12 112.08
N SER A 353 -45.08 -180.82 113.11
CA SER A 353 -45.20 -182.28 113.22
C SER A 353 -45.27 -182.68 114.69
N VAL A 354 -45.33 -183.98 114.98
CA VAL A 354 -45.35 -184.47 116.37
C VAL A 354 -44.08 -184.02 117.14
N THR A 355 -42.94 -183.87 116.46
CA THR A 355 -41.67 -183.40 117.06
C THR A 355 -41.47 -181.89 116.97
N VAL A 356 -42.05 -181.22 115.97
CA VAL A 356 -41.97 -179.77 115.80
C VAL A 356 -43.30 -179.13 116.23
N ARG A 357 -43.33 -178.65 117.47
CA ARG A 357 -44.55 -178.09 118.08
C ARG A 357 -44.79 -176.64 117.64
N ARG A 358 -46.07 -176.26 117.63
CA ARG A 358 -46.54 -174.90 117.36
C ARG A 358 -46.30 -173.99 118.57
N HIS A 359 -45.85 -172.77 118.30
CA HIS A 359 -45.71 -171.72 119.31
C HIS A 359 -46.24 -170.38 118.81
N HIS A 360 -47.22 -169.82 119.50
CA HIS A 360 -47.74 -168.49 119.17
C HIS A 360 -46.83 -167.36 119.63
N CYS A 361 -46.69 -166.33 118.81
CA CYS A 361 -46.16 -165.04 119.22
C CYS A 361 -47.24 -164.27 119.96
N ARG A 362 -46.95 -163.82 121.20
CA ARG A 362 -47.93 -163.07 122.00
C ARG A 362 -48.12 -161.62 121.53
N GLN A 363 -47.30 -161.13 120.60
CA GLN A 363 -47.43 -159.78 120.06
C GLN A 363 -48.18 -159.73 118.72
N CYS A 364 -48.06 -160.74 117.86
CA CYS A 364 -48.75 -160.77 116.57
C CYS A 364 -49.75 -161.91 116.38
N GLY A 365 -49.85 -162.83 117.33
CA GLY A 365 -50.80 -163.94 117.31
C GLY A 365 -50.46 -165.06 116.32
N ASN A 366 -49.52 -164.84 115.40
CA ASN A 366 -49.06 -165.85 114.43
C ASN A 366 -48.31 -167.01 115.09
N ILE A 367 -48.22 -168.14 114.37
CA ILE A 367 -47.65 -169.39 114.86
C ILE A 367 -46.25 -169.65 114.24
N PHE A 368 -45.30 -170.01 115.10
CA PHE A 368 -43.90 -170.18 114.79
C PHE A 368 -43.33 -171.48 115.39
N CYS A 369 -42.20 -171.94 114.87
CA CYS A 369 -41.40 -172.99 115.51
C CYS A 369 -40.61 -172.43 116.71
N ALA A 370 -39.97 -173.32 117.47
CA ALA A 370 -39.23 -172.93 118.67
C ALA A 370 -38.07 -171.98 118.35
N GLU A 371 -37.38 -172.17 117.22
CA GLU A 371 -36.25 -171.34 116.83
C GLU A 371 -36.68 -169.91 116.46
N CYS A 372 -37.74 -169.77 115.64
CA CYS A 372 -38.25 -168.46 115.21
C CYS A 372 -39.06 -167.71 116.28
N SER A 373 -39.25 -168.32 117.44
CA SER A 373 -39.91 -167.71 118.59
C SER A 373 -39.16 -167.99 119.89
N ALA A 374 -37.84 -168.16 119.83
CA ALA A 374 -37.02 -168.56 120.98
C ALA A 374 -36.94 -167.47 122.07
N LYS A 375 -37.25 -166.22 121.72
CA LYS A 375 -37.11 -165.05 122.59
C LYS A 375 -38.41 -164.70 123.29
N ASN A 376 -38.28 -164.19 124.50
CA ASN A 376 -39.39 -163.58 125.23
C ASN A 376 -39.17 -162.06 125.31
N ALA A 377 -40.22 -161.28 125.06
CA ALA A 377 -40.23 -159.83 125.25
C ALA A 377 -41.37 -159.41 126.18
N LEU A 378 -41.22 -158.27 126.84
CA LEU A 378 -42.34 -157.60 127.49
C LEU A 378 -43.31 -157.14 126.40
N THR A 379 -44.59 -157.49 126.55
CA THR A 379 -45.66 -157.02 125.66
C THR A 379 -46.71 -156.32 126.51
N PRO A 380 -47.51 -155.38 125.95
CA PRO A 380 -48.59 -154.74 126.70
C PRO A 380 -49.60 -155.72 127.30
N SER A 381 -49.73 -156.92 126.70
CA SER A 381 -50.63 -157.97 127.15
C SER A 381 -50.21 -158.70 128.43
N SER A 382 -48.94 -158.57 128.87
CA SER A 382 -48.44 -159.28 130.05
C SER A 382 -47.32 -158.54 130.77
N LYS A 383 -47.39 -158.51 132.11
CA LYS A 383 -46.34 -157.93 132.98
C LYS A 383 -45.06 -158.77 133.05
N LYS A 384 -45.07 -160.01 132.53
CA LYS A 384 -43.90 -160.89 132.47
C LYS A 384 -43.47 -161.09 131.02
N PRO A 385 -42.17 -161.27 130.71
CA PRO A 385 -41.72 -161.54 129.36
C PRO A 385 -42.42 -162.78 128.78
N VAL A 386 -43.11 -162.59 127.66
CA VAL A 386 -43.85 -163.62 126.94
C VAL A 386 -43.19 -163.90 125.61
N ARG A 387 -43.39 -165.11 125.10
CA ARG A 387 -42.81 -165.56 123.84
C ARG A 387 -43.26 -164.68 122.66
N VAL A 388 -42.31 -164.18 121.88
CA VAL A 388 -42.58 -163.43 120.65
C VAL A 388 -41.71 -163.97 119.51
N CYS A 389 -42.10 -163.71 118.25
CA CYS A 389 -41.25 -163.98 117.10
C CYS A 389 -40.14 -162.93 116.97
N ASP A 390 -39.11 -163.22 116.19
CA ASP A 390 -37.96 -162.32 116.01
C ASP A 390 -38.33 -160.92 115.47
N ALA A 391 -39.26 -160.84 114.50
CA ALA A 391 -39.69 -159.55 113.94
C ALA A 391 -40.36 -158.67 115.02
N CYS A 392 -41.31 -159.23 115.77
CA CYS A 392 -41.94 -158.49 116.87
C CYS A 392 -40.99 -158.23 118.04
N PHE A 393 -39.98 -159.09 118.24
CA PHE A 393 -38.95 -158.81 119.22
C PHE A 393 -38.20 -157.53 118.84
N ASN A 394 -37.73 -157.42 117.61
CA ASN A 394 -37.02 -156.22 117.12
C ASN A 394 -37.92 -154.97 117.17
N ASP A 395 -39.17 -155.06 116.70
CA ASP A 395 -40.14 -153.94 116.77
C ASP A 395 -40.35 -153.45 118.22
N LEU A 396 -40.21 -154.33 119.22
CA LEU A 396 -40.40 -154.02 120.64
C LEU A 396 -39.10 -153.60 121.37
N GLN A 397 -37.93 -153.79 120.77
CA GLN A 397 -36.65 -153.32 121.33
C GLN A 397 -36.31 -151.88 120.92
N GLY A 398 -37.10 -151.29 120.00
CA GLY A 398 -36.81 -149.99 119.38
C GLY A 398 -36.08 -150.16 118.05
#